data_AF-A0AAE9K9H0-F1
#
_entry.id   AF-A0AAE9K9H0-F1
#
_cell.length_a   1.000
_cell.length_b   1.000
_cell.length_c   1.000
_cell.angle_alpha   90.00
_cell.angle_beta   90.00
_cell.angle_gamma   90.00
#
_symmetry.space_group_name_H-M   'P 1'
#
loop_
_entity.id
_entity.type
_entity.pdbx_description
1 polymer ?
#
loop_
_entity_poly.entity_id
_entity_poly.type
_entity_poly.pdbx_seq_one_letter_code
_entity_poly.pdbx_strand_id
1 'polypeptide(L)'
;MEFIKEVKPESVLIACLFIFPGFITIKISRLIHVQKDSPLAELIVDAAFYTIINYIVNSFLILYFFETQTTTLCKIIIAIWTLILFPAFLPFISSFLLKTQFIRRFTNVDPIPKPWDYYFAQKRPAWIIIHLKNGKKIGGYYGNKSFASSYPHDEQLYIT
;
A
#
# COMPACT_ATOMS: atom_id res chain seq x y z
N MET A 1 30.97 14.16 7.57
CA MET A 1 31.33 13.68 6.21
C MET A 1 32.34 12.53 6.21
N GLU A 2 32.84 12.04 7.34
CA GLU A 2 33.67 10.82 7.41
C GLU A 2 32.86 9.52 7.32
N PHE A 3 31.62 9.49 7.81
CA PHE A 3 30.76 8.30 7.81
C PHE A 3 30.42 7.75 6.41
N ILE A 4 30.49 8.58 5.37
CA ILE A 4 30.21 8.16 3.98
C ILE A 4 31.42 7.47 3.35
N LYS A 5 32.65 7.69 3.85
CA LYS A 5 33.87 7.10 3.28
C LYS A 5 34.08 5.62 3.61
N GLU A 6 33.45 5.10 4.68
CA GLU A 6 33.60 3.70 5.08
C GLU A 6 32.53 2.76 4.48
N VAL A 7 31.46 3.31 3.91
CA VAL A 7 30.38 2.49 3.35
C VAL A 7 30.79 2.02 1.96
N LYS A 8 31.04 0.71 1.84
CA LYS A 8 31.33 0.09 0.54
C LYS A 8 30.13 0.22 -0.39
N PRO A 9 30.33 0.57 -1.68
CA PRO A 9 29.24 0.74 -2.64
C PRO A 9 28.42 -0.53 -2.83
N GLU A 10 29.06 -1.70 -2.73
CA GLU A 10 28.41 -3.01 -2.81
C GLU A 10 27.35 -3.22 -1.73
N SER A 11 27.64 -2.81 -0.49
CA SER A 11 26.71 -2.92 0.63
C SER A 11 25.47 -2.04 0.43
N VAL A 12 25.66 -0.83 -0.12
CA VAL A 12 24.54 0.05 -0.48
C VAL A 12 23.70 -0.59 -1.58
N LEU A 13 24.34 -1.16 -2.60
CA LEU A 13 23.65 -1.78 -3.72
C LEU A 13 22.82 -2.99 -3.26
N ILE A 14 23.37 -3.84 -2.39
CA ILE A 14 22.65 -4.96 -1.79
C ILE A 14 21.45 -4.46 -0.96
N ALA A 15 21.65 -3.42 -0.15
CA ALA A 15 20.56 -2.81 0.62
C ALA A 15 19.45 -2.27 -0.31
N CYS A 16 19.82 -1.58 -1.40
CA CYS A 16 18.88 -1.11 -2.40
C CYS A 16 18.13 -2.27 -3.06
N LEU A 17 18.82 -3.33 -3.49
CA LEU A 17 18.16 -4.50 -4.10
C LEU A 17 17.19 -5.18 -3.12
N PHE A 18 17.56 -5.25 -1.84
CA PHE A 18 16.73 -5.90 -0.82
C PHE A 18 15.52 -5.06 -0.40
N ILE A 19 15.62 -3.73 -0.44
CA ILE A 19 14.61 -2.83 0.11
C ILE A 19 13.72 -2.23 -0.98
N PHE A 20 14.32 -1.81 -2.10
CA PHE A 20 13.65 -1.02 -3.13
C PHE A 20 12.44 -1.71 -3.77
N PRO A 21 12.49 -3.00 -4.16
CA PRO A 21 11.33 -3.70 -4.73
C PRO A 21 10.13 -3.70 -3.78
N GLY A 22 10.36 -3.95 -2.49
CA GLY A 22 9.29 -3.92 -1.48
C GLY A 22 8.73 -2.53 -1.23
N PHE A 23 9.58 -1.49 -1.29
CA PHE A 23 9.12 -0.11 -1.21
C PHE A 23 8.17 0.26 -2.37
N ILE A 24 8.44 -0.24 -3.59
CA ILE A 24 7.53 -0.08 -4.73
C ILE A 24 6.17 -0.70 -4.40
N THR A 25 6.15 -1.93 -3.88
CA THR A 25 4.93 -2.63 -3.46
C THR A 25 4.14 -1.81 -2.44
N ILE A 26 4.79 -1.26 -1.41
CA ILE A 26 4.14 -0.43 -0.38
C ILE A 26 3.58 0.86 -0.97
N LYS A 27 4.33 1.53 -1.85
CA LYS A 27 3.85 2.78 -2.46
C LYS A 27 2.61 2.54 -3.31
N ILE A 28 2.60 1.47 -4.10
CA ILE A 28 1.42 1.14 -4.92
C ILE A 28 0.27 0.63 -4.05
N SER A 29 0.54 -0.15 -2.99
CA SER A 29 -0.51 -0.62 -2.09
C SER A 29 -1.21 0.53 -1.38
N ARG A 30 -0.51 1.63 -1.06
CA ARG A 30 -1.09 2.87 -0.51
C ARG A 30 -1.95 3.64 -1.51
N LEU A 31 -1.71 3.49 -2.81
CA LEU A 31 -2.55 4.08 -3.86
C LEU A 31 -3.86 3.30 -4.03
N ILE A 32 -3.82 1.97 -3.85
CA ILE A 32 -4.99 1.10 -4.01
C ILE A 32 -5.83 1.06 -2.73
N HIS A 33 -5.16 0.93 -1.58
CA HIS A 33 -5.79 0.85 -0.27
C HIS A 33 -5.34 2.02 0.57
N VAL A 34 -6.33 2.66 1.18
CA VAL A 34 -6.11 3.78 2.06
C VAL A 34 -5.52 3.26 3.37
N GLN A 35 -4.22 3.49 3.59
CA GLN A 35 -3.46 3.00 4.73
C GLN A 35 -3.04 4.17 5.62
N LYS A 36 -2.94 3.92 6.94
CA LYS A 36 -2.34 4.88 7.87
C LYS A 36 -0.85 5.00 7.62
N ASP A 37 -0.29 6.17 7.90
CA ASP A 37 1.16 6.33 7.92
C ASP A 37 1.78 5.49 9.03
N SER A 38 2.55 4.49 8.62
CA SER A 38 3.40 3.69 9.50
C SER A 38 4.75 4.37 9.75
N PRO A 39 5.34 4.21 10.93
CA PRO A 39 6.74 4.58 11.21
C PRO A 39 7.73 3.97 10.20
N LEU A 40 8.87 4.63 9.99
CA LEU A 40 9.89 4.20 9.03
C LEU A 40 10.38 2.76 9.29
N ALA A 41 10.54 2.36 10.55
CA ALA A 41 11.00 1.02 10.90
C ALA A 41 10.04 -0.07 10.43
N GLU A 42 8.73 0.11 10.65
CA GLU A 42 7.69 -0.81 10.16
C GLU A 42 7.70 -0.88 8.62
N LEU A 43 7.86 0.27 7.97
CA LEU A 43 7.91 0.35 6.51
C LEU A 43 9.11 -0.40 5.92
N ILE A 44 10.27 -0.36 6.58
CA ILE A 44 11.45 -1.14 6.18
C ILE A 44 11.20 -2.64 6.36
N VAL A 45 10.59 -3.05 7.46
CA VAL A 45 10.23 -4.46 7.73
C VAL A 45 9.24 -4.97 6.68
N ASP A 46 8.19 -4.20 6.38
CA ASP A 46 7.21 -4.53 5.35
C ASP A 46 7.86 -4.62 3.97
N ALA A 47 8.78 -3.71 3.66
CA ALA A 47 9.49 -3.71 2.38
C ALA A 47 10.37 -4.95 2.25
N ALA A 48 11.09 -5.34 3.30
CA ALA A 48 11.87 -6.56 3.33
C ALA A 48 10.96 -7.78 3.09
N PHE A 49 9.82 -7.84 3.77
CA PHE A 49 8.85 -8.92 3.61
C PHE A 49 8.32 -9.05 2.18
N TYR A 50 7.89 -7.94 1.58
CA TYR A 50 7.43 -7.94 0.18
C TYR A 50 8.53 -8.31 -0.81
N THR A 51 9.78 -7.91 -0.55
CA THR A 51 10.90 -8.28 -1.41
C THR A 51 11.21 -9.76 -1.32
N ILE A 52 11.15 -10.36 -0.13
CA ILE A 52 11.29 -11.80 0.06
C ILE A 52 10.22 -12.56 -0.73
N ILE A 53 8.95 -12.15 -0.63
CA ILE A 53 7.86 -12.76 -1.41
C ILE A 53 8.13 -12.64 -2.90
N ASN A 54 8.51 -11.45 -3.37
CA ASN A 54 8.85 -11.20 -4.77
C ASN A 54 9.94 -12.16 -5.27
N TYR A 55 11.02 -12.35 -4.51
CA TYR A 55 12.12 -13.24 -4.88
C TYR A 55 11.77 -14.72 -4.79
N ILE A 56 10.95 -15.14 -3.82
CA ILE A 56 10.47 -16.53 -3.74
C ILE A 56 9.63 -16.87 -4.98
N VAL A 57 8.67 -16.00 -5.34
CA VAL A 57 7.79 -16.25 -6.48
C VAL A 57 8.57 -16.21 -7.80
N ASN A 58 9.50 -15.27 -7.94
CA ASN A 58 10.34 -15.15 -9.14
C ASN A 58 11.62 -16.02 -9.07
N SER A 59 11.74 -16.94 -8.11
CA SER A 59 12.97 -17.73 -7.89
C SER A 59 13.40 -18.49 -9.15
N PHE A 60 12.46 -19.10 -9.86
CA PHE A 60 12.73 -19.77 -11.14
C PHE A 60 13.33 -18.82 -12.20
N LEU A 61 12.79 -17.60 -12.33
CA LEU A 61 13.29 -16.61 -13.29
C LEU A 61 14.67 -16.09 -12.89
N ILE A 62 14.93 -15.95 -11.58
CA ILE A 62 16.24 -15.55 -11.05
C ILE A 62 17.27 -16.65 -11.33
N LEU A 63 16.94 -17.93 -11.10
CA LEU A 63 17.82 -19.04 -11.44
C LEU A 63 18.11 -19.08 -12.95
N TYR A 64 17.08 -18.91 -13.79
CA TYR A 64 17.23 -18.85 -15.24
C TYR A 64 18.15 -17.70 -15.70
N PHE A 65 18.10 -16.55 -15.03
CA PHE A 65 18.97 -15.39 -15.30
C PHE A 65 20.46 -15.69 -15.08
N PHE A 66 20.80 -16.47 -14.06
CA PHE A 66 22.18 -16.81 -13.72
C PHE A 66 22.72 -18.03 -14.48
N GLU A 67 21.93 -19.10 -14.58
CA GLU A 67 22.39 -20.39 -15.12
C GLU A 67 22.46 -20.42 -16.65
N THR A 68 21.64 -19.62 -17.34
CA THR A 68 21.52 -19.70 -18.79
C THR A 68 22.33 -18.62 -19.50
N GLN A 69 23.09 -19.00 -20.54
CA GLN A 69 23.73 -18.05 -21.47
C GLN A 69 22.70 -17.45 -22.44
N THR A 70 21.75 -16.69 -21.89
CA THR A 70 20.77 -15.92 -22.65
C THR A 70 21.35 -14.61 -23.17
N THR A 71 20.66 -14.00 -24.13
CA THR A 71 21.02 -12.68 -24.65
C THR A 71 20.94 -11.62 -23.54
N THR A 72 21.79 -10.59 -23.63
CA THR A 72 21.81 -9.46 -22.68
C THR A 72 20.43 -8.80 -22.55
N LEU A 73 19.67 -8.73 -23.63
CA LEU A 73 18.30 -8.18 -23.64
C LEU A 73 17.35 -9.00 -22.76
N CYS A 74 17.37 -10.33 -22.86
CA CYS A 74 16.53 -11.19 -22.02
C CYS A 74 16.85 -11.00 -20.53
N LYS A 75 18.13 -10.87 -20.18
CA LYS A 75 18.57 -10.61 -18.80
C LYS A 75 18.04 -9.27 -18.28
N ILE A 76 18.13 -8.21 -19.08
CA ILE A 76 17.59 -6.89 -18.71
C ILE A 76 16.07 -6.95 -18.50
N ILE A 77 15.34 -7.64 -19.38
CA ILE A 77 13.88 -7.79 -19.26
C ILE A 77 13.52 -8.52 -17.97
N ILE A 78 14.21 -9.61 -17.64
CA ILE A 78 14.00 -10.37 -16.39
C ILE A 78 14.33 -9.50 -15.17
N ALA A 79 15.40 -8.71 -15.22
CA ALA A 79 15.75 -7.80 -14.12
C ALA A 79 14.69 -6.72 -13.90
N ILE A 80 14.19 -6.08 -14.97
CA ILE A 80 13.10 -5.09 -14.90
C ILE A 80 11.81 -5.73 -14.37
N TRP A 81 11.51 -6.94 -14.86
CA TRP A 81 10.35 -7.69 -14.40
C TRP A 81 10.40 -7.96 -12.90
N THR A 82 11.51 -8.50 -12.40
CA THR A 82 11.65 -8.91 -11.00
C THR A 82 11.83 -7.73 -10.05
N LEU A 83 12.54 -6.66 -10.44
CA LEU A 83 12.80 -5.52 -9.55
C LEU A 83 11.71 -4.46 -9.54
N ILE A 84 10.94 -4.33 -10.63
CA ILE A 84 10.00 -3.21 -10.81
C ILE A 84 8.59 -3.70 -11.12
N LEU A 85 8.41 -4.46 -12.21
CA LEU A 85 7.05 -4.76 -12.70
C LEU A 85 6.31 -5.68 -11.73
N PHE A 86 6.88 -6.82 -11.36
CA PHE A 86 6.25 -7.77 -10.44
C PHE A 86 5.91 -7.17 -9.07
N PRO A 87 6.84 -6.49 -8.35
CA PRO A 87 6.49 -5.85 -7.09
C PRO A 87 5.40 -4.78 -7.27
N ALA A 88 5.37 -4.10 -8.42
CA ALA A 88 4.28 -3.18 -8.73
C ALA A 88 2.92 -3.88 -8.93
N PHE A 89 2.91 -5.12 -9.42
CA PHE A 89 1.69 -5.92 -9.63
C PHE A 89 1.17 -6.60 -8.34
N LEU A 90 2.05 -6.92 -7.37
CA LEU A 90 1.69 -7.62 -6.13
C LEU A 90 0.47 -7.03 -5.39
N PRO A 91 0.34 -5.70 -5.20
CA PRO A 91 -0.80 -5.11 -4.51
C PRO A 91 -2.14 -5.31 -5.23
N PHE A 92 -2.13 -5.40 -6.56
CA PHE A 92 -3.36 -5.68 -7.32
C PHE A 92 -3.85 -7.11 -7.09
N ILE A 93 -2.91 -8.06 -7.04
CA ILE A 93 -3.21 -9.46 -6.73
C ILE A 93 -3.78 -9.58 -5.32
N SER A 94 -3.14 -8.97 -4.32
CA SER A 94 -3.65 -9.00 -2.94
C SER A 94 -5.04 -8.37 -2.81
N SER A 95 -5.28 -7.25 -3.51
CA SER A 95 -6.60 -6.60 -3.57
C SER A 95 -7.67 -7.50 -4.17
N PHE A 96 -7.34 -8.21 -5.27
CA PHE A 96 -8.25 -9.12 -5.93
C PHE A 96 -8.58 -10.35 -5.06
N LEU A 97 -7.56 -10.89 -4.39
CA LEU A 97 -7.70 -12.00 -3.45
C LEU A 97 -8.62 -11.63 -2.28
N LEU A 98 -8.45 -10.46 -1.66
CA LEU A 98 -9.31 -10.01 -0.55
C LEU A 98 -10.79 -9.83 -0.95
N LYS A 99 -11.07 -9.50 -2.21
CA LYS A 99 -12.45 -9.40 -2.74
C LYS A 99 -13.09 -10.77 -3.03
N THR A 100 -12.29 -11.82 -3.11
CA THR A 100 -12.78 -13.16 -3.45
C THR A 100 -13.49 -13.77 -2.24
N GLN A 101 -14.72 -14.27 -2.44
CA GLN A 101 -15.58 -14.78 -1.36
C GLN A 101 -14.92 -15.90 -0.53
N PHE A 102 -14.03 -16.68 -1.15
CA PHE A 102 -13.26 -17.73 -0.48
C PHE A 102 -12.37 -17.17 0.63
N ILE A 103 -11.58 -16.14 0.34
CA ILE A 103 -10.65 -15.55 1.31
C ILE A 103 -11.42 -14.75 2.37
N ARG A 104 -12.46 -14.02 1.97
CA ARG A 104 -13.34 -13.30 2.91
C ARG A 104 -14.00 -14.21 3.95
N ARG A 105 -14.19 -15.50 3.64
CA ARG A 105 -14.68 -16.49 4.62
C ARG A 105 -13.65 -16.85 5.69
N PHE A 106 -12.35 -16.76 5.37
CA PHE A 106 -11.25 -17.05 6.30
C PHE A 106 -10.72 -15.80 7.00
N THR A 107 -10.68 -14.67 6.30
CA THR A 107 -10.24 -13.38 6.82
C THR A 107 -11.48 -12.55 7.07
N ASN A 108 -11.94 -12.49 8.33
CA ASN A 108 -13.09 -11.70 8.77
C ASN A 108 -12.80 -10.17 8.76
N VAL A 109 -12.04 -9.73 7.75
CA VAL A 109 -11.49 -8.38 7.59
C VAL A 109 -12.38 -7.63 6.60
N ASP A 110 -13.13 -6.65 7.10
CA ASP A 110 -13.87 -5.74 6.23
C ASP A 110 -12.90 -4.73 5.60
N PRO A 111 -12.98 -4.49 4.28
CA PRO A 111 -12.06 -3.60 3.57
C PRO A 111 -12.28 -2.12 3.90
N ILE A 112 -13.38 -1.78 4.57
CA ILE A 112 -13.69 -0.43 5.03
C ILE A 112 -13.47 -0.40 6.55
N PRO A 113 -12.45 0.32 7.03
CA PRO A 113 -12.04 0.25 8.43
C PRO A 113 -13.04 0.91 9.39
N LYS A 114 -13.83 1.88 8.92
CA LYS A 114 -14.82 2.61 9.73
C LYS A 114 -16.22 2.50 9.15
N PRO A 115 -17.25 2.18 9.96
CA PRO A 115 -18.65 2.17 9.50
C PRO A 115 -19.13 3.51 8.93
N TRP A 116 -18.60 4.62 9.46
CA TRP A 116 -18.90 5.97 8.96
C TRP A 116 -18.32 6.23 7.56
N ASP A 117 -17.15 5.66 7.24
CA ASP A 117 -16.59 5.73 5.89
C ASP A 117 -17.52 5.03 4.90
N TYR A 118 -18.12 3.89 5.27
CA TYR A 118 -19.11 3.21 4.45
C TYR A 118 -20.38 4.05 4.25
N TYR A 119 -20.87 4.71 5.29
CA TYR A 119 -22.06 5.56 5.19
C TYR A 119 -21.80 6.79 4.29
N PHE A 120 -20.73 7.55 4.55
CA PHE A 120 -20.42 8.75 3.79
C PHE A 120 -19.91 8.47 2.37
N ALA A 121 -19.31 7.30 2.11
CA ALA A 121 -18.94 6.87 0.75
C ALA A 121 -20.14 6.71 -0.18
N GLN A 122 -21.35 6.48 0.35
CA GLN A 122 -22.58 6.39 -0.46
C GLN A 122 -23.02 7.76 -1.01
N LYS A 123 -22.43 8.87 -0.54
CA LYS A 123 -22.72 10.25 -0.98
C LYS A 123 -24.23 10.59 -1.02
N ARG A 124 -25.01 9.99 -0.12
CA ARG A 124 -26.45 10.23 -0.03
C ARG A 124 -26.72 11.53 0.73
N PRO A 125 -27.51 12.46 0.18
CA PRO A 125 -27.85 13.67 0.90
C PRO A 125 -28.66 13.36 2.15
N ALA A 126 -28.32 13.97 3.28
CA ALA A 126 -28.97 13.71 4.56
C ALA A 126 -28.97 14.93 5.47
N TRP A 127 -29.97 15.03 6.34
CA TRP A 127 -29.92 15.94 7.47
C TRP A 127 -29.04 15.34 8.57
N ILE A 128 -28.12 16.13 9.08
CA ILE A 128 -27.19 15.71 10.12
C ILE A 128 -27.26 16.65 11.32
N ILE A 129 -27.03 16.07 12.51
CA ILE A 129 -26.98 16.79 13.78
C ILE A 129 -25.60 16.57 14.38
N ILE A 130 -24.83 17.64 14.50
CA ILE A 130 -23.49 17.63 15.09
C ILE A 130 -23.61 17.92 16.57
N HIS A 131 -23.09 17.01 17.40
CA HIS A 131 -23.00 17.19 18.84
C HIS A 131 -21.62 17.75 19.20
N LEU A 132 -21.58 18.98 19.69
CA LEU A 132 -20.34 19.60 20.16
C LEU A 132 -20.01 19.15 21.59
N LYS A 133 -18.72 19.17 21.96
CA LYS A 133 -18.25 18.80 23.30
C LYS A 133 -18.88 19.62 24.43
N ASN A 134 -19.35 20.83 24.13
CA ASN A 134 -20.06 21.70 25.06
C ASN A 134 -21.57 21.41 25.17
N GLY A 135 -22.06 20.31 24.58
CA GLY A 135 -23.46 19.90 24.60
C GLY A 135 -24.36 20.63 23.59
N LYS A 136 -23.85 21.64 22.87
CA LYS A 136 -24.61 22.31 21.80
C LYS A 136 -24.79 21.36 20.62
N LYS A 137 -25.93 21.49 19.96
CA LYS A 137 -26.26 20.76 18.73
C LYS A 137 -26.34 21.74 17.56
N ILE A 138 -25.68 21.39 16.46
CA ILE A 138 -25.76 22.14 15.19
C ILE A 138 -26.41 21.22 14.15
N GLY A 139 -27.55 21.64 13.61
CA GLY A 139 -28.17 20.96 12.47
C GLY A 139 -27.58 21.48 11.16
N GLY A 140 -27.41 20.60 10.19
CA GLY A 140 -26.94 20.97 8.86
C GLY A 140 -27.41 20.00 7.78
N TYR A 141 -27.41 20.46 6.54
CA TYR A 141 -27.73 19.62 5.39
C TYR A 141 -26.43 19.08 4.78
N TYR A 142 -26.21 17.77 4.88
CA TYR A 142 -25.13 17.11 4.18
C TYR A 142 -25.54 16.94 2.71
N GLY A 143 -25.22 17.94 1.89
CA GLY A 143 -25.52 17.94 0.46
C GLY A 143 -24.35 17.45 -0.39
N ASN A 144 -24.48 17.58 -1.72
CA ASN A 144 -23.47 17.11 -2.68
C ASN A 144 -22.11 17.81 -2.58
N LYS A 145 -22.07 19.00 -1.95
CA LYS A 145 -20.85 19.77 -1.72
C LYS A 145 -20.28 19.58 -0.30
N SER A 146 -20.98 18.83 0.56
CA SER A 146 -20.51 18.48 1.90
C SER A 146 -19.50 17.33 1.80
N PHE A 147 -18.57 17.28 2.75
CA PHE A 147 -17.49 16.31 2.74
C PHE A 147 -17.18 15.84 4.17
N ALA A 148 -17.06 14.53 4.34
CA ALA A 148 -16.51 13.92 5.54
C ALA A 148 -15.12 13.36 5.21
N SER A 149 -14.15 13.62 6.08
CA SER A 149 -12.84 12.95 6.02
C SER A 149 -13.02 11.43 6.03
N SER A 150 -12.25 10.71 5.23
CA SER A 150 -12.13 9.26 5.32
C SER A 150 -10.90 8.87 6.13
N TYR A 151 -10.88 7.65 6.67
CA TYR A 151 -9.63 7.02 7.12
C TYR A 151 -8.52 7.20 6.06
N PRO A 152 -7.23 7.35 6.42
CA PRO A 152 -6.66 7.39 7.77
C PRO A 152 -6.72 8.77 8.44
N HIS A 153 -7.30 9.77 7.77
CA HIS A 153 -7.30 11.14 8.28
C HIS A 153 -8.23 11.28 9.49
N ASP A 154 -7.92 12.28 10.33
CA ASP A 154 -8.73 12.62 11.51
C ASP A 154 -10.15 12.97 11.11
N GLU A 155 -11.12 12.68 11.99
CA GLU A 155 -12.54 12.89 11.71
C GLU A 155 -12.88 14.38 11.61
N GLN A 156 -13.14 14.85 10.40
CA GLN A 156 -13.53 16.20 10.04
C GLN A 156 -14.78 16.18 9.16
N LEU A 157 -15.61 17.21 9.31
CA LEU A 157 -16.87 17.34 8.57
C LEU A 157 -17.03 18.77 8.05
N TYR A 158 -17.17 18.88 6.74
CA TYR A 158 -17.49 20.11 6.03
C TYR A 158 -18.94 20.04 5.53
N ILE A 159 -19.72 21.08 5.83
CA ILE A 159 -21.15 21.17 5.49
C ILE A 159 -21.35 22.51 4.78
N THR A 160 -22.06 22.48 3.64
CA THR A 160 -22.39 23.68 2.85
C THR A 160 -23.76 24.24 3.25
#